data_AF-A0A4U1MMD0-F1
#
_entry.id   AF-A0A4U1MMD0-F1
#
_cell.length_a   1.000
_cell.length_b   1.000
_cell.length_c   1.000
_cell.angle_alpha   90.00
_cell.angle_beta   90.00
_cell.angle_gamma   90.00
#
_symmetry.space_group_name_H-M   'P 1'
#
loop_
_entity.id
_entity.type
_entity.pdbx_description
1 polymer ?
#
loop_
_entity_poly.entity_id
_entity_poly.type
_entity_poly.pdbx_seq_one_letter_code
_entity_poly.pdbx_strand_id
1 'polypeptide(L)' 'MGGENRQYTPGQKAPNNGVYIEIGETNSMVKDPQQIELRAGEEFPQCSNQNRKWSRKPKPHH' A
#
# COMPACT_ATOMS: atom_id res chain seq x y z
N MET A 1 10.34 -14.57 -12.13
CA MET A 1 9.15 -13.91 -12.71
C MET A 1 8.06 -13.93 -11.65
N GLY A 2 7.32 -12.82 -11.47
CA GLY A 2 6.12 -12.79 -10.63
C GLY A 2 6.27 -12.21 -9.23
N GLY A 3 7.08 -11.15 -9.02
CA GLY A 3 6.83 -10.26 -7.89
C GLY A 3 5.55 -9.50 -8.21
N GLU A 4 4.39 -10.06 -7.84
CA GLU A 4 3.10 -9.37 -8.02
C GLU A 4 3.24 -7.96 -7.43
N ASN A 5 3.32 -6.94 -8.28
CA ASN A 5 3.26 -5.53 -7.88
C ASN A 5 1.86 -5.29 -7.32
N ARG A 6 1.65 -5.69 -6.08
CA ARG A 6 0.41 -5.52 -5.31
C ARG A 6 0.31 -4.06 -4.87
N GLN A 7 0.11 -3.20 -5.87
CA GLN A 7 -0.26 -1.80 -5.71
C GLN A 7 -1.78 -1.74 -5.59
N TYR A 8 -2.27 -0.93 -4.67
CA TYR A 8 -3.69 -0.75 -4.43
C TYR A 8 -4.06 0.72 -4.51
N THR A 9 -5.24 1.00 -5.06
CA THR A 9 -5.80 2.35 -5.11
C THR A 9 -6.81 2.55 -3.98
N PRO A 10 -7.06 3.80 -3.57
CA PRO A 10 -8.15 4.11 -2.63
C PRO A 10 -9.47 3.47 -3.07
N GLY A 11 -10.24 2.95 -2.11
CA GLY A 11 -11.50 2.23 -2.34
C GLY A 11 -11.35 0.75 -2.72
N GLN A 12 -10.15 0.25 -3.02
CA GLN A 12 -9.95 -1.19 -3.13
C GLN A 12 -9.98 -1.84 -1.75
N LYS A 13 -10.31 -3.14 -1.70
CA LYS A 13 -10.29 -3.91 -0.45
C LYS A 13 -8.93 -4.56 -0.22
N ALA A 14 -8.44 -4.46 1.01
CA ALA A 14 -7.22 -5.14 1.43
C ALA A 14 -7.41 -6.67 1.30
N PRO A 15 -6.51 -7.39 0.60
CA PRO A 15 -6.65 -8.83 0.42
C PRO A 15 -6.20 -9.65 1.64
N ASN A 16 -5.48 -9.05 2.59
CA ASN A 16 -4.99 -9.71 3.79
C ASN A 16 -4.81 -8.70 4.92
N ASN A 17 -4.69 -9.19 6.15
CA ASN A 17 -4.33 -8.36 7.28
C ASN A 17 -2.86 -7.95 7.18
N GLY A 18 -2.58 -6.68 7.40
CA GLY A 18 -1.20 -6.20 7.48
C GLY A 18 -1.08 -4.69 7.41
N VAL A 19 0.19 -4.26 7.48
CA VAL A 19 0.56 -2.85 7.32
C VAL A 19 0.78 -2.56 5.84
N TYR A 20 0.16 -1.49 5.37
CA TYR A 20 0.31 -0.94 4.04
C TYR A 20 0.96 0.43 4.12
N ILE A 21 1.73 0.78 3.10
CA ILE A 21 2.51 2.00 3.02
C ILE A 21 2.25 2.70 1.68
N GLU A 22 2.22 4.03 1.70
CA GLU A 22 2.13 4.81 0.47
C GLU A 22 3.41 4.68 -0.37
N ILE A 23 3.21 4.52 -1.67
CA ILE A 23 4.24 4.51 -2.70
C ILE A 23 3.80 5.40 -3.87
N GLY A 24 4.75 5.83 -4.70
CA GLY A 24 4.45 6.51 -5.95
C GLY A 24 3.87 5.53 -6.98
N GLU A 25 3.23 6.05 -8.02
CA GLU A 25 2.63 5.22 -9.09
C GLU A 25 3.62 4.23 -9.74
N THR A 26 4.90 4.61 -9.79
CA THR A 26 6.01 3.83 -10.33
C THR A 26 6.63 2.83 -9.34
N ASN A 27 5.98 2.57 -8.21
CA ASN A 27 6.54 1.77 -7.10
C ASN A 27 7.81 2.39 -6.48
N SER A 28 7.91 3.71 -6.50
CA SER A 28 9.01 4.45 -5.89
C SER A 28 8.64 4.89 -4.47
N MET A 29 9.63 4.99 -3.58
CA MET A 29 9.41 5.52 -2.24
C MET A 29 9.06 7.01 -2.34
N VAL A 30 7.98 7.42 -1.68
CA VAL A 30 7.59 8.82 -1.59
C VAL A 30 8.21 9.47 -0.37
N LYS A 31 8.31 10.80 -0.40
CA LYS A 31 8.68 11.57 0.78
C LYS A 31 7.53 11.50 1.81
N ASP A 32 7.89 11.15 3.04
CA ASP A 32 6.97 10.98 4.18
C ASP A 32 5.78 10.07 3.83
N PRO A 33 6.02 8.76 3.60
CA PRO A 33 4.95 7.83 3.25
C PRO A 33 4.06 7.56 4.45
N GLN A 34 2.74 7.66 4.27
CA GLN A 34 1.81 7.21 5.30
C GLN A 34 1.81 5.69 5.41
N GLN A 35 1.56 5.21 6.62
CA GLN A 35 1.43 3.79 6.93
C GLN A 35 0.10 3.55 7.64
N ILE A 36 -0.63 2.54 7.19
CA ILE A 36 -1.93 2.16 7.73
C ILE A 36 -1.94 0.66 8.00
N GLU A 37 -2.60 0.23 9.07
CA GLU A 37 -2.89 -1.18 9.29
C GLU A 37 -4.31 -1.46 8.83
N LEU A 38 -4.47 -2.40 7.90
CA LEU A 38 -5.78 -2.81 7.40
C LEU A 38 -5.99 -4.31 7.64
N ARG A 39 -7.25 -4.68 7.84
CA ARG A 39 -7.71 -6.07 7.85
C ARG A 39 -8.23 -6.46 6.47
N ALA A 40 -8.23 -7.75 6.18
CA ALA A 40 -8.80 -8.28 4.95
C ALA A 40 -10.25 -7.83 4.79
N GLY A 41 -10.57 -7.25 3.64
CA GLY A 41 -11.89 -6.72 3.31
C GLY A 41 -12.08 -5.23 3.62
N GLU A 42 -11.20 -4.60 4.41
CA GLU A 42 -11.22 -3.16 4.67
C GLU A 42 -10.82 -2.37 3.42
N GLU A 43 -11.39 -1.19 3.24
CA GLU A 43 -11.11 -0.34 2.08
C GLU A 43 -9.87 0.53 2.31
N PHE A 44 -9.05 0.67 1.27
CA PHE A 44 -7.92 1.60 1.29
C PHE A 44 -8.44 3.05 1.36
N PRO A 45 -7.95 3.87 2.31
CA PRO A 45 -8.33 5.28 2.39
C PRO A 45 -7.73 6.06 1.22
N GLN A 46 -8.21 7.30 1.05
CA GLN A 46 -7.59 8.23 0.12
C GLN A 46 -6.13 8.46 0.49
N CYS A 47 -5.25 8.43 -0.51
CA CYS A 47 -3.85 8.76 -0.32
C CYS A 47 -3.70 10.27 -0.08
N SER A 48 -2.59 10.66 0.55
CA SER A 48 -2.26 12.06 0.82
C SER A 48 -2.10 12.91 -0.46
N ASN A 49 -1.91 12.25 -1.60
CA ASN A 49 -1.72 12.87 -2.91
C ASN A 49 -2.31 11.96 -3.99
N GLN A 50 -2.84 12.55 -5.07
CA GLN A 50 -3.51 11.85 -6.18
C GLN A 50 -2.60 10.87 -6.93
N ASN A 51 -1.27 11.10 -6.91
CA ASN A 51 -0.28 10.24 -7.58
C ASN A 51 0.33 9.18 -6.65
N ARG A 52 -0.38 8.77 -5.60
CA ARG A 52 0.09 7.77 -4.63
C ARG A 52 -0.81 6.54 -4.66
N LYS A 53 -0.20 5.40 -4.39
CA LYS A 53 -0.88 4.10 -4.22
C LYS A 53 -0.45 3.48 -2.90
N TRP A 54 -1.22 2.51 -2.43
CA TRP A 54 -0.86 1.69 -1.29
C TRP A 54 -0.08 0.46 -1.75
N SER A 55 0.92 0.07 -1.00
CA SER A 55 1.63 -1.19 -1.19
C SER A 55 1.76 -1.90 0.15
N ARG A 56 1.85 -3.23 0.12
CA ARG A 56 2.07 -3.98 1.36
C ARG A 56 3.46 -3.67 1.89
N LYS A 57 3.56 -3.21 3.14
CA LYS A 57 4.85 -3.02 3.79
C LYS A 57 5.53 -4.40 3.92
N PRO A 58 6.74 -4.60 3.39
CA PRO A 58 7.46 -5.84 3.59
C PRO A 58 7.70 -6.02 5.10
N LYS A 59 7.52 -7.24 5.61
CA LYS A 59 7.95 -7.55 6.97
C LYS A 59 9.47 -7.37 7.01
N PRO A 60 10.06 -6.76 8.05
CA PRO A 60 11.50 -6.76 8.19
C PRO A 60 11.95 -8.22 8.22
N HIS A 61 12.78 -8.61 7.24
CA HIS A 61 13.51 -9.88 7.34
C HIS A 61 14.59 -9.64 8.39
N HIS A 62 14.46 -10.31 9.53
CA HIS A 62 15.38 -10.25 10.65
C HIS A 62 16.56 -11.21 10.46
#